data_AF-A0A8J5XDT0-F1
#
_entry.id   AF-A0A8J5XDT0-F1
#
_cell.length_a   1.000
_cell.length_b   1.000
_cell.length_c   1.000
_cell.angle_alpha   90.00
_cell.angle_beta   90.00
_cell.angle_gamma   90.00
#
_symmetry.space_group_name_H-M   'P 1'
#
loop_
_entity.id
_entity.type
_entity.pdbx_description
1 polymer ?
#
loop_
_entity_poly.entity_id
_entity_poly.type
_entity_poly.pdbx_seq_one_letter_code
_entity_poly.pdbx_strand_id
1 'polypeptide(L)'
;MDAIFVKLVLQIRRLLGAPAARASALFPTRPVLLSATEPVLDRAKVVRQGWCLKESDHLKVWRRRWLVLTRQRLCTFKTDDSGYTAPTSSIDMSNAICSATSSTTIVVRELRDKGSSQENPLKVYALKFSDPLECRAWLAMLHECIMAQDAPRSNLISKAWEALHHTKE
;
A
#
# COMPACT_ATOMS: atom_id res chain seq x y z
N MET A 1 -15.54 9.23 -29.76
CA MET A 1 -14.33 9.01 -28.92
C MET A 1 -13.90 7.55 -29.04
N ASP A 2 -13.60 6.96 -30.19
CA ASP A 2 -12.83 7.30 -31.40
C ASP A 2 -11.66 6.34 -31.49
N ALA A 3 -11.82 5.40 -32.41
CA ALA A 3 -10.99 4.24 -32.74
C ALA A 3 -9.61 4.61 -33.35
N ILE A 4 -9.05 5.75 -32.94
CA ILE A 4 -7.82 6.33 -33.47
C ILE A 4 -6.62 6.03 -32.55
N PHE A 5 -6.83 5.85 -31.24
CA PHE A 5 -5.73 5.61 -30.30
C PHE A 5 -5.15 4.17 -30.35
N VAL A 6 -5.97 3.18 -30.76
CA VAL A 6 -5.54 1.77 -30.88
C VAL A 6 -4.61 1.54 -32.09
N LYS A 7 -4.65 2.44 -33.10
CA LYS A 7 -3.79 2.35 -34.29
C LYS A 7 -2.37 2.93 -34.10
N LEU A 8 -2.12 3.71 -33.04
CA LEU A 8 -0.80 4.35 -32.83
C LEU A 8 0.22 3.44 -32.11
N VAL A 9 -0.25 2.51 -31.28
CA VAL A 9 0.63 1.59 -30.53
C VAL A 9 1.10 0.40 -31.40
N LEU A 10 0.40 0.08 -32.50
CA LEU A 10 0.77 -1.01 -33.41
C LEU A 10 1.65 -0.59 -34.60
N GLN A 11 1.90 0.70 -34.80
CA GLN A 11 2.69 1.21 -35.94
C GLN A 11 4.16 1.54 -35.61
N ILE A 12 4.56 1.59 -34.32
CA ILE A 12 5.94 1.92 -33.91
C ILE A 12 6.88 0.70 -33.89
N ARG A 13 6.41 -0.49 -34.32
CA ARG A 13 7.22 -1.72 -34.36
C ARG A 13 7.53 -2.21 -35.77
N ARG A 14 7.62 -1.29 -36.75
CA ARG A 14 7.87 -1.62 -38.17
C ARG A 14 8.97 -0.82 -38.86
N LEU A 15 9.79 -0.08 -38.12
CA LEU A 15 10.94 0.62 -38.71
C LEU A 15 12.19 0.35 -37.88
N LEU A 16 12.84 -0.79 -38.13
CA LEU A 16 14.29 -0.99 -38.08
C LEU A 16 14.54 -2.44 -38.53
N GLY A 17 15.05 -2.58 -39.75
CA GLY A 17 15.34 -3.87 -40.38
C GLY A 17 16.77 -4.36 -40.11
N ALA A 18 16.86 -5.67 -39.86
CA ALA A 18 17.94 -6.63 -40.16
C ALA A 18 19.28 -6.55 -39.35
N PRO A 19 20.15 -7.60 -39.33
CA PRO A 19 20.04 -8.98 -39.84
C PRO A 19 20.37 -10.09 -38.80
N ALA A 20 20.41 -11.34 -39.29
CA ALA A 20 20.60 -12.59 -38.58
C ALA A 20 21.93 -12.78 -37.83
N ALA A 21 21.86 -13.41 -36.65
CA ALA A 21 22.94 -14.22 -36.10
C ALA A 21 22.36 -15.33 -35.23
N ARG A 22 22.63 -16.59 -35.62
CA ARG A 22 22.49 -17.76 -34.75
C ARG A 22 23.54 -17.64 -33.65
N ALA A 23 23.11 -17.53 -32.41
CA ALA A 23 23.94 -17.81 -31.25
C ALA A 23 23.05 -18.46 -30.19
N SER A 24 23.16 -19.79 -30.07
CA SER A 24 22.88 -20.48 -28.80
C SER A 24 23.86 -19.93 -27.77
N ALA A 25 23.45 -18.89 -27.07
CA ALA A 25 24.11 -18.42 -25.87
C ALA A 25 23.10 -18.62 -24.75
N LEU A 26 23.41 -19.63 -23.93
CA LEU A 26 23.00 -19.81 -22.55
C LEU A 26 22.43 -18.52 -21.98
N PHE A 27 21.12 -18.51 -21.69
CA PHE A 27 20.54 -17.48 -20.83
C PHE A 27 21.44 -17.40 -19.61
N PRO A 28 22.10 -16.26 -19.31
CA PRO A 28 22.67 -16.10 -17.99
C PRO A 28 21.48 -16.16 -17.05
N THR A 29 21.34 -17.27 -16.34
CA THR A 29 20.44 -17.41 -15.21
C THR A 29 20.75 -16.23 -14.32
N ARG A 30 19.86 -15.25 -14.37
CA ARG A 30 19.87 -14.11 -13.47
C ARG A 30 19.96 -14.72 -12.07
N PRO A 31 21.03 -14.47 -11.30
CA PRO A 31 21.11 -15.01 -9.95
C PRO A 31 19.89 -14.46 -9.23
N VAL A 32 19.01 -15.38 -8.82
CA VAL A 32 17.91 -15.09 -7.90
C VAL A 32 18.60 -14.68 -6.61
N LEU A 33 18.80 -13.38 -6.45
CA LEU A 33 19.35 -12.83 -5.23
C LEU A 33 18.37 -13.19 -4.11
N LEU A 34 18.87 -13.96 -3.16
CA LEU A 34 18.15 -14.51 -2.03
C LEU A 34 17.34 -13.43 -1.28
N SER A 35 16.06 -13.73 -1.12
CA SER A 35 15.15 -13.32 -0.05
C SER A 35 15.29 -11.87 0.47
N ALA A 36 14.62 -10.94 -0.23
CA ALA A 36 13.78 -10.03 0.53
C ALA A 36 12.68 -10.91 1.13
N THR A 37 12.74 -11.20 2.43
CA THR A 37 11.68 -11.91 3.15
C THR A 37 10.39 -11.15 2.90
N GLU A 38 9.60 -11.61 1.92
CA GLU A 38 8.30 -11.01 1.68
C GLU A 38 7.52 -11.15 2.98
N PRO A 39 6.93 -10.05 3.49
CA PRO A 39 6.33 -10.08 4.79
C PRO A 39 5.08 -10.96 4.74
N VAL A 40 5.24 -12.20 5.19
CA VAL A 40 4.12 -13.08 5.52
C VAL A 40 3.39 -12.43 6.68
N LEU A 41 2.12 -12.06 6.49
CA LEU A 41 1.33 -11.56 7.62
C LEU A 41 0.91 -12.73 8.50
N ASP A 42 1.15 -12.58 9.79
CA ASP A 42 0.65 -13.50 10.80
C ASP A 42 -0.86 -13.32 10.99
N ARG A 43 -1.61 -14.42 10.81
CA ARG A 43 -3.08 -14.42 10.95
C ARG A 43 -3.52 -13.99 12.34
N ALA A 44 -2.75 -14.31 13.38
CA ALA A 44 -3.08 -13.95 14.77
C ALA A 44 -3.03 -12.43 15.03
N LYS A 45 -2.38 -11.67 14.14
CA LYS A 45 -2.24 -10.21 14.24
C LYS A 45 -3.24 -9.44 13.38
N VAL A 46 -4.13 -10.15 12.68
CA VAL A 46 -5.18 -9.54 11.87
C VAL A 46 -6.20 -8.90 12.79
N VAL A 47 -6.33 -7.58 12.67
CA VAL A 47 -7.32 -6.77 13.40
C VAL A 47 -8.66 -6.83 12.67
N ARG A 48 -8.63 -6.72 11.34
CA ARG A 48 -9.82 -6.81 10.50
C ARG A 48 -9.46 -7.27 9.10
N GLN A 49 -10.38 -7.97 8.45
CA GLN A 49 -10.26 -8.35 7.05
C GLN A 49 -11.62 -8.34 6.35
N GLY A 50 -11.62 -8.17 5.03
CA GLY A 50 -12.86 -8.13 4.26
C GLY A 50 -12.67 -7.73 2.80
N TRP A 51 -13.72 -7.92 2.01
CA TRP A 51 -13.72 -7.52 0.60
C TRP A 51 -14.02 -6.02 0.44
N CYS A 52 -13.26 -5.35 -0.42
CA CYS A 52 -13.55 -3.98 -0.82
C CYS A 52 -13.26 -3.77 -2.31
N LEU A 53 -13.66 -2.62 -2.85
CA LEU A 53 -13.19 -2.13 -4.13
C LEU A 53 -12.02 -1.19 -3.89
N LYS A 54 -10.85 -1.50 -4.45
CA LYS A 54 -9.68 -0.61 -4.47
C LYS A 54 -9.48 -0.04 -5.85
N GLU A 55 -9.24 1.27 -5.94
CA GLU A 55 -8.82 1.89 -7.19
C GLU A 55 -7.39 1.48 -7.55
N SER A 56 -7.17 1.09 -8.80
CA SER A 56 -5.85 0.78 -9.32
C SER A 56 -5.00 2.04 -9.46
N ASP A 57 -3.78 2.02 -8.94
CA ASP A 57 -2.89 3.18 -8.90
C ASP A 57 -2.61 3.75 -10.30
N HIS A 58 -2.32 2.87 -11.27
CA HIS A 58 -2.02 3.24 -12.67
C HIS A 58 -3.25 3.37 -13.57
N LEU A 59 -4.18 2.40 -13.50
CA LEU A 59 -5.27 2.30 -14.46
C LEU A 59 -6.53 3.07 -14.04
N LYS A 60 -6.61 3.54 -12.79
CA LYS A 60 -7.79 4.24 -12.23
C LYS A 60 -9.11 3.47 -12.39
N VAL A 61 -9.01 2.13 -12.38
CA VAL A 61 -10.15 1.20 -12.40
C VAL A 61 -10.34 0.59 -11.02
N TRP A 62 -11.58 0.51 -10.57
CA TRP A 62 -11.97 -0.15 -9.34
C TRP A 62 -11.88 -1.67 -9.47
N ARG A 63 -11.17 -2.32 -8.55
CA ARG A 63 -11.01 -3.78 -8.53
C ARG A 63 -11.34 -4.33 -7.16
N ARG A 64 -12.05 -5.46 -7.15
CA ARG A 64 -12.30 -6.21 -5.92
C ARG A 64 -10.98 -6.75 -5.36
N ARG A 65 -10.72 -6.47 -4.09
CA ARG A 65 -9.52 -6.87 -3.37
C ARG A 65 -9.88 -7.30 -1.96
N TRP A 66 -9.21 -8.34 -1.49
CA TRP A 66 -9.28 -8.74 -0.10
C TRP A 66 -8.35 -7.84 0.71
N LEU A 67 -8.93 -7.05 1.60
CA LEU A 67 -8.23 -6.10 2.45
C LEU A 67 -7.95 -6.75 3.80
N VAL A 68 -6.72 -6.64 4.27
CA VAL A 68 -6.30 -7.16 5.58
C VAL A 68 -5.60 -6.04 6.33
N LEU A 69 -6.14 -5.69 7.49
CA LEU A 69 -5.57 -4.72 8.42
C LEU A 69 -4.95 -5.46 9.61
N THR A 70 -3.70 -5.12 9.87
CA THR A 70 -2.97 -5.45 11.09
C THR A 70 -2.62 -4.14 11.81
N ARG A 71 -2.17 -4.22 13.06
CA ARG A 71 -1.74 -3.02 13.81
C ARG A 71 -0.65 -2.21 13.09
N GLN A 72 0.23 -2.88 12.34
CA GLN A 72 1.40 -2.26 11.70
C GLN A 72 1.19 -1.98 10.21
N ARG A 73 0.34 -2.73 9.52
CA ARG A 73 0.21 -2.66 8.06
C ARG A 73 -1.22 -2.89 7.58
N LEU A 74 -1.54 -2.21 6.49
CA LEU A 74 -2.72 -2.43 5.66
C LEU A 74 -2.29 -3.07 4.34
N CYS A 75 -2.75 -4.28 4.07
CA CYS A 75 -2.37 -5.05 2.89
C CYS A 75 -3.58 -5.39 2.03
N THR A 76 -3.36 -5.51 0.71
CA THR A 76 -4.39 -5.94 -0.23
C THR A 76 -3.95 -7.20 -0.96
N PHE A 77 -4.90 -8.10 -1.18
CA PHE A 77 -4.70 -9.37 -1.87
C PHE A 77 -5.73 -9.53 -3.00
N LYS A 78 -5.39 -10.37 -3.97
CA LYS A 78 -6.31 -10.73 -5.07
C LYS A 78 -7.46 -11.61 -4.56
N THR A 79 -7.14 -12.50 -3.62
CA THR A 79 -8.03 -13.50 -3.04
C THR A 79 -7.87 -13.54 -1.52
N ASP A 80 -8.83 -14.14 -0.82
CA ASP A 80 -8.87 -14.31 0.63
C ASP A 80 -8.10 -15.54 1.13
N ASP A 81 -7.78 -16.47 0.24
CA ASP A 81 -7.05 -17.72 0.49
C ASP A 81 -5.53 -17.63 0.28
N SER A 82 -4.99 -16.43 0.01
CA SER A 82 -3.59 -16.20 -0.41
C SER A 82 -2.51 -16.58 0.62
N GLY A 83 -2.89 -17.15 1.76
CA GLY A 83 -1.96 -17.45 2.86
C GLY A 83 -1.36 -16.19 3.52
N TYR A 84 -1.84 -15.00 3.14
CA TYR A 84 -1.22 -13.71 3.42
C TYR A 84 0.26 -13.59 3.04
N THR A 85 0.65 -14.33 2.01
CA THR A 85 1.95 -14.21 1.36
C THR A 85 1.80 -13.29 0.15
N ALA A 86 2.86 -12.54 -0.19
CA ALA A 86 2.92 -11.70 -1.39
C ALA A 86 1.72 -10.73 -1.55
N PRO A 87 1.50 -9.77 -0.62
CA PRO A 87 0.46 -8.77 -0.79
C PRO A 87 0.65 -8.00 -2.11
N THR A 88 -0.45 -7.75 -2.82
CA THR A 88 -0.42 -6.94 -4.06
C THR A 88 0.06 -5.53 -3.77
N SER A 89 -0.24 -5.03 -2.59
CA SER A 89 0.23 -3.74 -2.11
C SER A 89 0.14 -3.71 -0.58
N SER A 90 1.07 -3.01 0.07
CA SER A 90 1.07 -2.76 1.52
C SER A 90 1.31 -1.28 1.84
N ILE A 91 0.64 -0.75 2.87
CA ILE A 91 0.90 0.55 3.50
C ILE A 91 1.33 0.31 4.95
N ASP A 92 2.38 0.99 5.40
CA ASP A 92 2.78 1.03 6.80
C ASP A 92 1.89 2.00 7.60
N MET A 93 1.28 1.51 8.69
CA MET A 93 0.40 2.32 9.55
C MET A 93 1.15 3.40 10.32
N SER A 94 2.46 3.23 10.55
CA SER A 94 3.27 4.20 11.28
C SER A 94 3.44 5.53 10.54
N ASN A 95 3.30 5.52 9.21
CA ASN A 95 3.36 6.70 8.33
C ASN A 95 2.06 6.92 7.55
N ALA A 96 0.99 6.22 7.93
CA ALA A 96 -0.30 6.36 7.26
C ALA A 96 -1.11 7.52 7.85
N ILE A 97 -1.90 8.13 6.98
CA ILE A 97 -3.06 8.94 7.32
C ILE A 97 -4.28 8.36 6.61
N CYS A 98 -5.47 8.54 7.17
CA CYS A 98 -6.69 8.15 6.50
C CYS A 98 -7.80 9.17 6.69
N SER A 99 -8.72 9.24 5.73
CA SER A 99 -9.90 10.10 5.80
C SER A 99 -11.03 9.50 4.98
N ALA A 100 -12.28 9.72 5.42
CA ALA A 100 -13.44 9.46 4.57
C ALA A 100 -13.59 10.58 3.54
N THR A 101 -13.82 10.21 2.28
CA THR A 101 -14.18 11.15 1.21
C THR A 101 -15.69 11.13 0.93
N SER A 102 -16.37 10.05 1.28
CA SER A 102 -17.83 9.92 1.23
C SER A 102 -18.31 8.93 2.29
N SER A 103 -19.63 8.69 2.36
CA SER A 103 -20.21 7.70 3.28
C SER A 103 -19.71 6.27 3.05
N THR A 104 -19.24 5.94 1.84
CA THR A 104 -18.80 4.59 1.45
C THR A 104 -17.33 4.51 1.03
N THR A 105 -16.60 5.63 1.02
CA THR A 105 -15.24 5.68 0.46
C THR A 105 -14.25 6.28 1.45
N ILE A 106 -13.16 5.55 1.68
CA ILE A 106 -12.01 5.96 2.49
C ILE A 106 -10.79 6.13 1.58
N VAL A 107 -9.99 7.14 1.86
CA VAL A 107 -8.65 7.29 1.27
C VAL A 107 -7.62 7.07 2.37
N VAL A 108 -6.69 6.14 2.15
CA VAL A 108 -5.53 5.90 3.00
C VAL A 108 -4.28 6.33 2.24
N ARG A 109 -3.43 7.15 2.84
CA ARG A 109 -2.18 7.63 2.23
C ARG A 109 -1.01 7.25 3.10
N GLU A 110 0.03 6.69 2.48
CA GLU A 110 1.34 6.48 3.10
C GLU A 110 2.19 7.71 2.82
N LEU A 111 2.57 8.44 3.86
CA LEU A 111 3.45 9.59 3.75
C LEU A 111 4.91 9.15 3.77
N ARG A 112 5.80 9.91 3.13
CA ARG A 112 7.25 9.67 3.24
C ARG A 112 7.74 9.99 4.65
N ASP A 113 7.22 11.07 5.21
CA ASP A 113 7.46 11.54 6.57
C ASP A 113 6.16 12.21 7.06
N LYS A 114 5.69 11.85 8.26
CA LYS A 114 4.48 12.44 8.86
C LYS A 114 4.68 13.91 9.26
N GLY A 115 5.93 14.38 9.40
CA GLY A 115 6.24 15.77 9.77
C GLY A 115 6.58 16.69 8.60
N SER A 116 6.80 16.13 7.40
CA SER A 116 7.14 16.95 6.23
C SER A 116 5.87 17.49 5.59
N SER A 117 5.82 18.82 5.42
CA SER A 117 4.73 19.50 4.71
C SER A 117 4.66 19.15 3.21
N GLN A 118 5.56 18.29 2.72
CA GLN A 118 5.58 17.85 1.34
C GLN A 118 4.48 16.82 1.10
N GLU A 119 3.36 17.29 0.53
CA GLU A 119 2.11 16.56 0.30
C GLU A 119 2.18 15.40 -0.71
N ASN A 120 3.36 14.90 -1.07
CA ASN A 120 3.46 13.83 -2.07
C ASN A 120 3.45 12.45 -1.39
N PRO A 121 2.30 11.75 -1.33
CA PRO A 121 2.22 10.44 -0.71
C PRO A 121 3.00 9.40 -1.51
N LEU A 122 3.64 8.46 -0.81
CA LEU A 122 4.28 7.30 -1.43
C LEU A 122 3.25 6.38 -2.06
N LYS A 123 2.12 6.19 -1.38
CA LYS A 123 1.01 5.34 -1.82
C LYS A 123 -0.32 5.94 -1.43
N VAL A 124 -1.33 5.77 -2.28
CA VAL A 124 -2.70 6.21 -2.03
C VAL A 124 -3.65 5.08 -2.35
N TYR A 125 -4.43 4.63 -1.36
CA TYR A 125 -5.49 3.65 -1.55
C TYR A 125 -6.84 4.34 -1.42
N ALA A 126 -7.56 4.46 -2.54
CA ALA A 126 -8.98 4.74 -2.51
C ALA A 126 -9.75 3.42 -2.37
N LEU A 127 -10.47 3.29 -1.26
CA LEU A 127 -11.17 2.08 -0.84
C LEU A 127 -12.67 2.38 -0.77
N LYS A 128 -13.46 1.67 -1.56
CA LYS A 128 -14.92 1.78 -1.58
C LYS A 128 -15.54 0.50 -0.99
N PHE A 129 -16.46 0.70 -0.07
CA PHE A 129 -17.21 -0.34 0.62
C PHE A 129 -18.65 -0.37 0.11
N SER A 130 -19.32 -1.50 0.32
CA SER A 130 -20.70 -1.68 -0.15
C SER A 130 -21.69 -0.91 0.72
N ASP A 131 -21.37 -0.76 2.01
CA ASP A 131 -22.26 -0.20 3.01
C ASP A 131 -21.58 0.92 3.84
N PRO A 132 -22.29 2.03 4.15
CA PRO A 132 -21.73 3.08 4.99
C PRO A 132 -21.35 2.68 6.42
N LEU A 133 -22.05 1.72 7.04
CA LEU A 133 -21.68 1.27 8.39
C LEU A 133 -20.37 0.48 8.33
N GLU A 134 -20.21 -0.38 7.32
CA GLU A 134 -18.94 -1.06 7.05
C GLU A 134 -17.80 -0.04 6.86
N CYS A 135 -18.01 0.98 6.03
CA CYS A 135 -17.05 2.07 5.79
C CYS A 135 -16.63 2.75 7.10
N ARG A 136 -17.58 3.21 7.91
CA ARG A 136 -17.27 3.85 9.20
C ARG A 136 -16.48 2.92 10.13
N ALA A 137 -16.87 1.66 10.18
CA ALA A 137 -16.19 0.69 11.02
C ALA A 137 -14.74 0.44 10.53
N TRP A 138 -14.49 0.41 9.23
CA TRP A 138 -13.11 0.34 8.70
C TRP A 138 -12.31 1.60 9.02
N LEU A 139 -12.91 2.78 8.88
CA LEU A 139 -12.26 4.04 9.22
C LEU A 139 -11.85 4.10 10.70
N ALA A 140 -12.74 3.67 11.60
CA ALA A 140 -12.47 3.64 13.04
C ALA A 140 -11.28 2.73 13.37
N MET A 141 -11.24 1.51 12.83
CA MET A 141 -10.12 0.59 13.06
C MET A 141 -8.80 1.11 12.47
N LEU A 142 -8.85 1.78 11.32
CA LEU A 142 -7.67 2.42 10.73
C LEU A 142 -7.15 3.55 11.62
N HIS A 143 -8.03 4.42 12.10
CA HIS A 143 -7.66 5.47 13.05
C HIS A 143 -7.01 4.89 14.31
N GLU A 144 -7.61 3.86 14.91
CA GLU A 144 -7.06 3.21 16.09
C GLU A 144 -5.66 2.64 15.82
N CYS A 145 -5.46 1.94 14.71
CA CYS A 145 -4.15 1.39 14.36
C CYS A 145 -3.09 2.48 14.12
N ILE A 146 -3.45 3.56 13.42
CA ILE A 146 -2.54 4.70 13.16
C ILE A 146 -2.14 5.36 14.48
N MET A 147 -3.11 5.66 15.35
CA MET A 147 -2.86 6.29 16.66
C MET A 147 -2.07 5.39 17.60
N ALA A 148 -2.30 4.08 17.56
CA ALA A 148 -1.52 3.12 18.35
C ALA A 148 -0.03 3.09 17.95
N GLN A 149 0.32 3.42 16.70
CA GLN A 149 1.71 3.56 16.28
C GLN A 149 2.37 4.86 16.78
N ASP A 150 1.58 5.87 17.15
CA ASP A 150 2.08 7.17 17.61
C ASP A 150 2.26 7.23 19.14
N ALA A 151 1.57 6.37 19.90
CA ALA A 151 1.69 6.26 21.36
C ALA A 151 3.12 6.00 21.92
N PRO A 152 4.01 5.23 21.26
CA PRO A 152 5.40 5.09 21.70
C PRO A 152 6.21 6.38 21.53
N ARG A 153 5.89 7.21 20.52
CA ARG A 153 6.62 8.45 20.22
C ARG A 153 6.33 9.54 21.25
N SER A 154 5.08 9.65 21.72
CA SER A 154 4.71 10.63 22.75
C SER A 154 5.37 10.30 24.09
N ASN A 155 5.40 9.03 24.51
CA ASN A 155 6.03 8.60 25.75
C ASN A 155 7.56 8.84 25.76
N LEU A 156 8.23 8.72 24.61
CA LEU A 156 9.65 9.04 24.47
C LEU A 156 9.91 10.54 24.56
N ILE A 157 9.06 11.38 23.94
CA ILE A 157 9.16 12.84 24.03
C ILE A 157 8.89 13.30 25.47
N SER A 158 7.87 12.76 26.13
CA SER A 158 7.56 13.06 27.53
C SER A 158 8.70 12.65 28.47
N LYS A 159 9.23 11.44 28.34
CA LYS A 159 10.38 10.98 29.15
C LYS A 159 11.66 11.76 28.87
N ALA A 160 11.92 12.11 27.60
CA ALA A 160 13.08 12.93 27.24
C ALA A 160 12.95 14.35 27.81
N TRP A 161 11.74 14.91 27.81
CA TRP A 161 11.43 16.20 28.43
C TRP A 161 11.62 16.16 29.95
N GLU A 162 11.07 15.15 30.62
CA GLU A 162 11.24 14.93 32.07
C GLU A 162 12.72 14.78 32.46
N ALA A 163 13.49 14.00 31.69
CA ALA A 163 14.93 13.81 31.92
C ALA A 163 15.73 15.11 31.76
N LEU A 164 15.38 15.97 30.80
CA LEU A 164 16.06 17.25 30.57
C LEU A 164 15.78 18.29 31.67
N HIS A 165 14.64 18.17 32.33
CA HIS A 165 14.22 19.05 33.42
C HIS A 165 14.70 18.58 34.81
N HIS A 166 15.06 17.30 34.97
CA HIS A 166 15.64 16.76 36.22
C HIS A 166 17.18 16.91 36.31
N THR A 167 17.88 17.27 35.23
CA THR A 167 19.34 17.49 35.23
C THR A 167 19.77 18.91 35.62
N LYS A 168 18.88 19.72 36.22
CA LYS A 168 19.15 21.12 36.60
C LYS A 168 19.42 21.33 38.09
N GLU A 169 19.65 20.28 38.87
CA GLU A 169 20.11 20.38 40.26
C GLU A 169 21.60 20.11 40.40
#